data_AF-A0A7S4L0S8-F1
#
_entry.id   AF-A0A7S4L0S8-F1
#
_cell.length_a   1.000
_cell.length_b   1.000
_cell.length_c   1.000
_cell.angle_alpha   90.00
_cell.angle_beta   90.00
_cell.angle_gamma   90.00
#
_symmetry.space_group_name_H-M   'P 1'
#
loop_
_entity.id
_entity.type
_entity.pdbx_description
1 polymer ?
#
loop_
_entity_poly.entity_id
_entity_poly.type
_entity_poly.pdbx_seq_one_letter_code
_entity_poly.pdbx_strand_id
1 'polypeptide(L)'
;GCFLSQPRHNFCSGTTMAENNLKEYVDTKNLTCLNESGDHPFHAAIITDPSNDKKVESDADEELLVFVPFTQGVRLTHISVRGPSNGPRTVKLFSGQKNFNFDDVAHFKPSQTLKLTQTNIENGDIIPLETFHFAKLDCVTIFFADNQEDDDVTSLSSISLFGAPHGSMNMKELKKVG
;
A
#
# COMPACT_ATOMS: atom_id res chain seq x y z
N GLY A 1 42.50 39.71 -16.64
CA GLY A 1 41.48 39.88 -15.59
C GLY A 1 40.19 40.29 -16.24
N CYS A 2 39.17 39.44 -16.15
CA CYS A 2 37.76 39.82 -16.05
C CYS A 2 37.01 38.57 -15.63
N PHE A 3 36.39 38.70 -14.47
CA PHE A 3 35.60 37.72 -13.73
C PHE A 3 34.14 37.80 -14.22
N LEU A 4 33.38 36.71 -13.99
CA LEU A 4 31.92 36.59 -14.09
C LEU A 4 31.41 36.38 -15.54
N SER A 5 30.59 35.37 -15.84
CA SER A 5 29.41 34.96 -15.09
C SER A 5 29.08 33.48 -15.34
N GLN A 6 28.95 32.70 -14.26
CA GLN A 6 28.24 31.42 -14.31
C GLN A 6 26.73 31.69 -14.42
N PRO A 7 25.97 30.97 -15.26
CA PRO A 7 24.53 30.92 -15.08
C PRO A 7 24.24 30.11 -13.81
N ARG A 8 23.69 30.79 -12.79
CA ARG A 8 22.97 30.14 -11.70
C ARG A 8 21.81 29.37 -12.32
N HIS A 9 22.01 28.08 -12.57
CA HIS A 9 20.89 27.15 -12.53
C HIS A 9 20.41 27.17 -11.09
N ASN A 10 19.36 27.96 -10.86
CA ASN A 10 18.47 27.77 -9.75
C ASN A 10 17.90 26.36 -9.92
N PHE A 11 18.63 25.38 -9.38
CA PHE A 11 18.08 24.08 -9.04
C PHE A 11 17.02 24.41 -8.00
N CYS A 12 15.80 24.68 -8.48
CA CYS A 12 14.64 24.59 -7.64
C CYS A 12 14.79 23.24 -6.97
N SER A 13 14.98 23.25 -5.66
CA SER A 13 14.84 22.05 -4.86
C SER A 13 13.40 21.59 -5.08
N GLY A 14 13.21 20.78 -6.12
CA GLY A 14 12.10 19.89 -6.20
C GLY A 14 12.27 19.03 -4.98
N THR A 15 11.52 19.36 -3.93
CA THR A 15 11.15 18.40 -2.91
C THR A 15 10.57 17.23 -3.70
N THR A 16 11.40 16.26 -4.06
CA THR A 16 10.92 14.90 -4.30
C THR A 16 10.23 14.57 -3.00
N MET A 17 8.91 14.69 -2.99
CA MET A 17 8.07 14.39 -1.85
C MET A 17 8.39 12.95 -1.51
N ALA A 18 9.26 12.75 -0.54
CA ALA A 18 9.45 11.47 0.11
C ALA A 18 8.13 11.22 0.83
N GLU A 19 7.13 10.75 0.09
CA GLU A 19 5.92 10.24 0.69
C GLU A 19 6.35 9.05 1.53
N ASN A 20 6.25 9.25 2.84
CA ASN A 20 6.76 8.31 3.80
C ASN A 20 5.90 7.05 3.71
N ASN A 21 6.56 5.89 3.81
CA ASN A 21 5.85 4.64 3.98
C ASN A 21 5.05 4.71 5.30
N LEU A 22 3.76 4.40 5.22
CA LEU A 22 2.81 4.52 6.32
C LEU A 22 2.87 3.35 7.30
N LYS A 23 3.80 2.40 7.15
CA LYS A 23 3.97 1.21 8.00
C LYS A 23 3.93 1.48 9.51
N GLU A 24 4.40 2.64 9.95
CA GLU A 24 4.46 3.01 11.37
C GLU A 24 3.12 3.48 11.92
N TYR A 25 2.21 3.85 11.02
CA TYR A 25 0.84 4.24 11.34
C TYR A 25 -0.12 3.08 11.15
N VAL A 26 0.33 1.91 10.69
CA VAL A 26 -0.52 0.72 10.56
C VAL A 26 -0.71 0.10 11.94
N ASP A 27 -1.96 -0.14 12.32
CA ASP A 27 -2.29 -0.88 13.53
C ASP A 27 -2.21 -2.38 13.27
N THR A 28 -1.02 -2.94 13.52
CA THR A 28 -0.72 -4.36 13.28
C THR A 28 -1.54 -5.32 14.16
N LYS A 29 -2.18 -4.84 15.23
CA LYS A 29 -2.96 -5.70 16.15
C LYS A 29 -4.36 -5.97 15.62
N ASN A 30 -4.94 -4.98 14.93
CA ASN A 30 -6.29 -5.05 14.37
C ASN A 30 -6.28 -5.30 12.86
N LEU A 31 -5.09 -5.53 12.28
CA LEU A 31 -4.89 -5.89 10.90
C LEU A 31 -5.45 -7.30 10.67
N THR A 32 -6.32 -7.44 9.67
CA THR A 32 -6.92 -8.74 9.32
C THR A 32 -6.83 -8.99 7.83
N CYS A 33 -6.78 -10.27 7.48
CA CYS A 33 -6.97 -10.78 6.13
C CYS A 33 -8.14 -11.76 6.20
N LEU A 34 -8.88 -11.88 5.10
CA LEU A 34 -9.84 -12.96 4.90
C LEU A 34 -9.41 -13.77 3.67
N ASN A 35 -9.78 -15.05 3.70
CA ASN A 35 -9.43 -16.07 2.72
C ASN A 35 -7.93 -16.35 2.63
N GLU A 36 -7.18 -16.11 3.70
CA GLU A 36 -5.78 -16.52 3.81
C GLU A 36 -5.64 -18.03 4.05
N SER A 37 -4.66 -18.64 3.38
CA SER A 37 -4.36 -20.06 3.55
C SER A 37 -3.75 -20.35 4.92
N GLY A 38 -4.12 -21.49 5.50
CA GLY A 38 -3.52 -21.98 6.73
C GLY A 38 -2.03 -22.30 6.61
N ASP A 39 -1.55 -22.66 5.42
CA ASP A 39 -0.14 -22.97 5.15
C ASP A 39 0.71 -21.69 5.02
N HIS A 40 0.09 -20.63 4.50
CA HIS A 40 0.73 -19.34 4.26
C HIS A 40 -0.12 -18.19 4.82
N PRO A 41 -0.22 -18.11 6.16
CA PRO A 41 -1.12 -17.18 6.82
C PRO A 41 -0.64 -15.74 6.66
N PHE A 42 -1.60 -14.83 6.60
CA PHE A 42 -1.32 -13.41 6.52
C PHE A 42 -0.53 -12.92 7.73
N HIS A 43 0.60 -12.25 7.47
CA HIS A 43 1.42 -11.64 8.51
C HIS A 43 1.48 -10.12 8.28
N ALA A 44 1.34 -9.36 9.36
CA ALA A 44 1.58 -7.91 9.34
C ALA A 44 2.88 -7.47 8.65
N ALA A 45 3.93 -8.32 8.65
CA ALA A 45 5.19 -8.09 7.94
C ALA A 45 4.99 -7.81 6.44
N ILE A 46 3.95 -8.37 5.82
CA ILE A 46 3.58 -8.14 4.43
C ILE A 46 3.29 -6.65 4.20
N ILE A 47 2.78 -5.93 5.20
CA ILE A 47 2.54 -4.49 5.10
C ILE A 47 3.69 -3.67 5.69
N THR A 48 4.28 -4.13 6.79
CA THR A 48 5.23 -3.33 7.57
C THR A 48 6.68 -3.46 7.11
N ASP A 49 7.02 -4.51 6.38
CA ASP A 49 8.39 -4.78 5.95
C ASP A 49 8.44 -5.22 4.48
N PRO A 50 8.76 -4.33 3.53
CA PRO A 50 8.86 -4.69 2.12
C PRO A 50 10.04 -5.60 1.78
N SER A 51 10.95 -5.85 2.73
CA SER A 51 12.09 -6.76 2.60
C SER A 51 11.85 -8.08 3.34
N ASN A 52 10.61 -8.37 3.72
CA ASN A 52 10.23 -9.62 4.36
C ASN A 52 10.27 -10.80 3.36
N ASP A 53 10.56 -11.99 3.87
CA ASP A 53 10.52 -13.26 3.10
C ASP A 53 9.19 -14.03 3.30
N LYS A 54 8.16 -13.37 3.83
CA LYS A 54 6.83 -13.96 4.01
C LYS A 54 6.03 -13.82 2.73
N LYS A 55 5.10 -14.76 2.57
CA LYS A 55 4.04 -14.70 1.58
C LYS A 55 2.71 -14.95 2.27
N VAL A 56 1.66 -14.33 1.76
CA VAL A 56 0.28 -14.74 2.01
C VAL A 56 -0.24 -15.33 0.71
N GLU A 57 -1.01 -16.40 0.84
CA GLU A 57 -1.70 -17.04 -0.27
C GLU A 57 -3.17 -17.17 0.08
N SER A 58 -4.02 -17.23 -0.93
CA SER A 58 -5.42 -17.53 -0.72
C SER A 58 -5.67 -19.02 -0.48
N ASP A 59 -6.73 -19.35 0.25
CA ASP A 59 -7.03 -20.73 0.68
C ASP A 59 -7.93 -21.49 -0.30
N ALA A 60 -8.96 -20.84 -0.82
CA ALA A 60 -10.02 -21.50 -1.57
C ALA A 60 -10.16 -21.02 -3.03
N ASP A 61 -9.96 -19.73 -3.28
CA ASP A 61 -10.10 -19.07 -4.58
C ASP A 61 -9.10 -17.92 -4.71
N GLU A 62 -9.08 -17.23 -5.83
CA GLU A 62 -8.15 -16.13 -6.11
C GLU A 62 -8.40 -14.84 -5.29
N GLU A 63 -9.46 -14.79 -4.48
CA GLU A 63 -9.88 -13.57 -3.80
C GLU A 63 -9.16 -13.38 -2.45
N LEU A 64 -8.63 -12.19 -2.17
CA LEU A 64 -8.07 -11.86 -0.85
C LEU A 64 -8.61 -10.51 -0.37
N LEU A 65 -9.02 -10.44 0.89
CA LEU A 65 -9.53 -9.21 1.50
C LEU A 65 -8.68 -8.81 2.70
N VAL A 66 -7.90 -7.74 2.54
CA VAL A 66 -7.02 -7.22 3.58
C VAL A 66 -7.60 -5.94 4.16
N PHE A 67 -7.89 -5.95 5.45
CA PHE A 67 -8.32 -4.77 6.20
C PHE A 67 -7.12 -4.16 6.92
N VAL A 68 -6.80 -2.90 6.59
CA VAL A 68 -5.68 -2.15 7.13
C VAL A 68 -6.15 -0.96 7.97
N PRO A 69 -6.22 -1.11 9.31
CA PRO A 69 -6.47 0.00 10.20
C PRO A 69 -5.22 0.85 10.41
N PHE A 70 -5.42 2.15 10.59
CA PHE A 70 -4.37 3.10 10.96
C PHE A 70 -4.55 3.56 12.41
N THR A 71 -3.44 3.80 13.11
CA THR A 71 -3.41 4.28 14.51
C THR A 71 -3.84 5.74 14.64
N GLN A 72 -3.81 6.49 13.54
CA GLN A 72 -4.26 7.87 13.42
C GLN A 72 -4.72 8.13 11.99
N GLY A 73 -5.46 9.23 11.78
CA GLY A 73 -5.86 9.63 10.44
C GLY A 73 -4.65 9.84 9.53
N VAL A 74 -4.66 9.24 8.34
CA VAL A 74 -3.64 9.37 7.30
C VAL A 74 -4.25 9.81 5.98
N ARG A 75 -3.43 10.38 5.10
CA ARG A 75 -3.70 10.58 3.69
C ARG A 75 -2.90 9.55 2.90
N LEU A 76 -3.59 8.72 2.13
CA LEU A 76 -2.96 7.76 1.24
C LEU A 76 -2.85 8.36 -0.17
N THR A 77 -1.71 8.12 -0.81
CA THR A 77 -1.32 8.78 -2.07
C THR A 77 -0.81 7.80 -3.09
N HIS A 78 -0.08 6.78 -2.65
CA HIS A 78 0.39 5.71 -3.51
C HIS A 78 0.30 4.38 -2.78
N ILE A 79 0.25 3.32 -3.58
CA ILE A 79 0.33 1.93 -3.14
C ILE A 79 1.35 1.20 -4.02
N SER A 80 2.11 0.30 -3.43
CA SER A 80 2.93 -0.67 -4.15
C SER A 80 2.54 -2.06 -3.67
N VAL A 81 2.38 -2.98 -4.61
CA VAL A 81 2.06 -4.38 -4.32
C VAL A 81 3.11 -5.23 -5.00
N ARG A 82 3.64 -6.21 -4.27
CA ARG A 82 4.62 -7.17 -4.75
C ARG A 82 4.11 -8.58 -4.55
N GLY A 83 4.37 -9.42 -5.54
CA GLY A 83 4.04 -10.83 -5.50
C GLY A 83 4.76 -11.61 -6.60
N PRO A 84 4.72 -12.95 -6.54
CA PRO A 84 5.14 -13.86 -7.62
C PRO A 84 4.26 -13.73 -8.87
N SER A 85 4.45 -14.60 -9.87
CA SER A 85 3.71 -14.57 -11.13
C SER A 85 2.19 -14.72 -10.96
N ASN A 86 1.74 -15.53 -10.00
CA ASN A 86 0.34 -15.65 -9.58
C ASN A 86 -0.10 -14.54 -8.60
N GLY A 87 0.56 -13.38 -8.64
CA GLY A 87 0.17 -12.20 -7.88
C GLY A 87 -1.09 -11.52 -8.43
N PRO A 88 -1.62 -10.51 -7.73
CA PRO A 88 -2.89 -9.89 -8.06
C PRO A 88 -2.83 -9.05 -9.34
N ARG A 89 -3.95 -8.99 -10.05
CA ARG A 89 -4.14 -8.13 -11.22
C ARG A 89 -5.14 -7.02 -10.94
N THR A 90 -6.31 -7.33 -10.41
CA THR A 90 -7.32 -6.33 -10.06
C THR A 90 -7.31 -6.07 -8.56
N VAL A 91 -6.96 -4.83 -8.18
CA VAL A 91 -6.98 -4.38 -6.77
C VAL A 91 -8.04 -3.30 -6.59
N LYS A 92 -9.02 -3.54 -5.72
CA LYS A 92 -10.08 -2.59 -5.37
C LYS A 92 -9.81 -2.04 -3.97
N LEU A 93 -9.84 -0.71 -3.84
CA LEU A 93 -9.59 0.00 -2.60
C LEU A 93 -10.87 0.64 -2.10
N PHE A 94 -11.16 0.47 -0.80
CA PHE A 94 -12.31 1.06 -0.13
C PHE A 94 -11.84 1.92 1.05
N SER A 95 -12.22 3.20 1.05
CA SER A 95 -11.78 4.17 2.06
C SER A 95 -12.72 4.20 3.27
N GLY A 96 -12.15 4.10 4.48
CA GLY A 96 -12.85 4.35 5.74
C GLY A 96 -13.91 3.31 6.14
N GLN A 97 -14.03 2.23 5.37
CA GLN A 97 -14.98 1.15 5.65
C GLN A 97 -14.34 0.10 6.56
N LYS A 98 -15.04 -0.25 7.63
CA LYS A 98 -14.61 -1.24 8.62
C LYS A 98 -15.38 -2.54 8.42
N ASN A 99 -14.73 -3.67 8.69
CA ASN A 99 -15.34 -5.01 8.70
C ASN A 99 -16.04 -5.38 7.38
N PHE A 100 -15.51 -4.94 6.25
CA PHE A 100 -15.99 -5.39 4.95
C PHE A 100 -15.74 -6.90 4.80
N ASN A 101 -16.71 -7.58 4.21
CA ASN A 101 -16.60 -8.96 3.77
C ASN A 101 -16.72 -9.05 2.23
N PHE A 102 -16.71 -10.28 1.70
CA PHE A 102 -16.82 -10.53 0.26
C PHE A 102 -18.16 -10.07 -0.33
N ASP A 103 -19.26 -10.18 0.42
CA ASP A 103 -20.56 -9.65 -0.01
C ASP A 103 -20.52 -8.12 -0.12
N ASP A 104 -19.93 -7.43 0.86
CA ASP A 104 -19.84 -5.97 0.86
C ASP A 104 -19.03 -5.46 -0.34
N VAL A 105 -17.84 -6.04 -0.61
CA VAL A 105 -17.01 -5.60 -1.75
C VAL A 105 -17.63 -5.90 -3.11
N ALA A 106 -18.59 -6.84 -3.18
CA ALA A 106 -19.36 -7.12 -4.39
C ALA A 106 -20.49 -6.09 -4.61
N HIS A 107 -21.10 -5.59 -3.53
CA HIS A 107 -22.23 -4.66 -3.61
C HIS A 107 -21.83 -3.19 -3.61
N PHE A 108 -20.76 -2.82 -2.90
CA PHE A 108 -20.31 -1.44 -2.79
C PHE A 108 -19.34 -1.06 -3.92
N LYS A 109 -19.47 0.19 -4.39
CA LYS A 109 -18.54 0.74 -5.37
C LYS A 109 -17.18 0.99 -4.70
N PRO A 110 -16.07 0.48 -5.27
CA PRO A 110 -14.74 0.80 -4.76
C PRO A 110 -14.42 2.28 -4.93
N SER A 111 -13.68 2.83 -3.96
CA SER A 111 -13.17 4.20 -4.02
C SER A 111 -12.19 4.37 -5.19
N GLN A 112 -11.37 3.36 -5.44
CA GLN A 112 -10.52 3.27 -6.63
C GLN A 112 -10.29 1.81 -7.01
N THR A 113 -10.21 1.53 -8.31
CA THR A 113 -9.79 0.22 -8.83
C THR A 113 -8.50 0.39 -9.61
N LEU A 114 -7.52 -0.44 -9.30
CA LEU A 114 -6.24 -0.51 -9.97
C LEU A 114 -6.16 -1.82 -10.77
N LYS A 115 -5.56 -1.72 -11.95
CA LYS A 115 -5.14 -2.88 -12.74
C LYS A 115 -3.63 -2.93 -12.74
N LEU A 116 -3.08 -3.87 -11.99
CA LEU A 116 -1.66 -4.15 -11.91
C LEU A 116 -1.25 -5.01 -13.09
N THR A 117 -0.07 -4.74 -13.63
CA THR A 117 0.58 -5.65 -14.59
C THR A 117 1.61 -6.52 -13.87
N GLN A 118 2.00 -7.64 -14.47
CA GLN A 118 3.07 -8.50 -13.96
C GLN A 118 4.35 -7.72 -13.66
N THR A 119 4.74 -6.79 -14.54
CA THR A 119 5.90 -5.93 -14.32
C THR A 119 5.75 -5.02 -13.08
N ASN A 120 4.54 -4.54 -12.80
CA ASN A 120 4.31 -3.72 -11.61
C ASN A 120 4.49 -4.53 -10.33
N ILE A 121 4.02 -5.78 -10.29
CA ILE A 121 4.14 -6.63 -9.10
C ILE A 121 5.57 -7.17 -8.90
N GLU A 122 6.30 -7.46 -9.98
CA GLU A 122 7.68 -7.93 -9.92
C GLU A 122 8.64 -6.83 -9.42
N ASN A 123 8.50 -5.63 -9.96
CA ASN A 123 9.33 -4.49 -9.55
C ASN A 123 8.84 -3.87 -8.22
N GLY A 124 7.56 -4.06 -7.89
CA GLY A 124 6.85 -3.33 -6.86
C GLY A 124 6.74 -1.86 -7.18
N ASP A 125 6.27 -1.54 -8.39
CA ASP A 125 6.09 -0.16 -8.83
C ASP A 125 5.14 0.58 -7.88
N ILE A 126 5.44 1.86 -7.67
CA ILE A 126 4.63 2.74 -6.83
C ILE A 126 3.54 3.36 -7.69
N ILE A 127 2.30 2.99 -7.40
CA ILE A 127 1.13 3.34 -8.22
C ILE A 127 0.37 4.48 -7.55
N PRO A 128 0.10 5.58 -8.28
CA PRO A 128 -0.61 6.72 -7.73
C PRO A 128 -2.09 6.42 -7.48
N LEU A 129 -2.60 6.95 -6.37
CA LEU A 129 -3.99 6.91 -5.97
C LEU A 129 -4.64 8.29 -6.08
N GLU A 130 -5.95 8.29 -6.23
CA GLU A 130 -6.75 9.49 -6.23
C GLU A 130 -6.93 10.03 -4.81
N THR A 131 -6.00 10.89 -4.40
CA THR A 131 -5.94 11.45 -3.04
C THR A 131 -7.25 12.07 -2.55
N PHE A 132 -8.15 12.52 -3.42
CA PHE A 132 -9.48 13.00 -3.04
C PHE A 132 -10.31 11.92 -2.32
N HIS A 133 -10.25 10.67 -2.78
CA HIS A 133 -10.93 9.54 -2.15
C HIS A 133 -10.25 9.04 -0.87
N PHE A 134 -8.98 9.44 -0.68
CA PHE A 134 -8.08 8.93 0.34
C PHE A 134 -7.43 10.04 1.19
N ALA A 135 -8.06 11.22 1.25
CA ALA A 135 -7.51 12.42 1.89
C ALA A 135 -7.40 12.29 3.42
N LYS A 136 -8.36 11.58 4.01
CA LYS A 136 -8.46 11.33 5.45
C LYS A 136 -9.01 9.92 5.67
N LEU A 137 -8.14 9.01 6.09
CA LEU A 137 -8.43 7.60 6.33
C LEU A 137 -8.02 7.21 7.74
N ASP A 138 -8.93 6.58 8.46
CA ASP A 138 -8.63 5.85 9.69
C ASP A 138 -8.40 4.36 9.40
N CYS A 139 -8.86 3.87 8.25
CA CYS A 139 -8.62 2.52 7.74
C CYS A 139 -8.81 2.46 6.22
N VAL A 140 -8.25 1.44 5.59
CA VAL A 140 -8.45 1.10 4.18
C VAL A 140 -8.69 -0.41 4.06
N THR A 141 -9.67 -0.80 3.25
CA THR A 141 -9.85 -2.20 2.86
C THR A 141 -9.33 -2.38 1.44
N ILE A 142 -8.47 -3.38 1.26
CA ILE A 142 -7.82 -3.73 0.00
C ILE A 142 -8.35 -5.09 -0.42
N PHE A 143 -9.05 -5.13 -1.54
CA PHE A 143 -9.60 -6.35 -2.10
C PHE A 143 -8.84 -6.71 -3.37
N PHE A 144 -8.25 -7.90 -3.38
CA PHE A 144 -7.62 -8.51 -4.53
C PHE A 144 -8.65 -9.45 -5.16
N ALA A 145 -9.12 -9.10 -6.34
CA ALA A 145 -10.26 -9.78 -6.98
C ALA A 145 -9.85 -10.90 -7.95
N ASP A 146 -8.65 -10.79 -8.51
CA ASP A 146 -8.10 -11.75 -9.46
C ASP A 146 -6.56 -11.68 -9.47
N ASN A 147 -5.92 -12.70 -10.03
CA ASN A 147 -4.47 -12.78 -10.24
C ASN A 147 -4.07 -12.60 -11.71
N GLN A 148 -2.77 -12.55 -12.00
CA GLN A 148 -2.24 -12.31 -13.35
C GLN A 148 -2.36 -13.52 -14.31
N GLU A 149 -2.27 -14.75 -13.78
CA GLU A 149 -2.18 -15.98 -14.59
C GLU A 149 -3.50 -16.76 -14.67
N ASP A 150 -4.58 -16.20 -14.12
CA ASP A 150 -5.88 -16.88 -13.94
C ASP A 150 -5.72 -18.22 -13.19
N ASP A 151 -4.84 -18.20 -12.18
CA ASP A 151 -4.55 -19.31 -11.28
C ASP A 151 -5.67 -19.47 -10.24
N ASP A 152 -5.77 -20.63 -9.61
CA ASP A 152 -6.79 -20.88 -8.57
C ASP A 152 -6.48 -20.15 -7.26
N VAL A 153 -5.22 -19.72 -7.08
CA VAL A 153 -4.73 -19.05 -5.86
C VAL A 153 -3.96 -17.77 -6.18
N THR A 154 -4.15 -16.76 -5.34
CA THR A 154 -3.43 -15.49 -5.41
C THR A 154 -2.36 -15.43 -4.33
N SER A 155 -1.10 -15.17 -4.74
CA SER A 155 0.01 -15.05 -3.79
C SER A 155 0.57 -13.63 -3.73
N LEU A 156 0.83 -13.12 -2.52
CA LEU A 156 1.35 -11.78 -2.26
C LEU A 156 2.58 -11.86 -1.35
N SER A 157 3.56 -10.99 -1.59
CA SER A 157 4.78 -10.89 -0.78
C SER A 157 4.81 -9.62 0.06
N SER A 158 4.39 -8.49 -0.51
CA SER A 158 4.41 -7.21 0.22
C SER A 158 3.39 -6.22 -0.33
N ILE A 159 2.82 -5.41 0.56
CA ILE A 159 1.94 -4.27 0.26
C ILE A 159 2.50 -3.05 0.96
N SER A 160 2.99 -2.06 0.22
CA SER A 160 3.47 -0.80 0.77
C SER A 160 2.48 0.33 0.52
N LEU A 161 2.13 1.03 1.59
CA LEU A 161 1.22 2.18 1.56
C LEU A 161 2.02 3.46 1.78
N PHE A 162 1.85 4.46 0.92
CA PHE A 162 2.61 5.71 0.98
C PHE A 162 1.69 6.92 1.12
N GLY A 163 2.16 7.90 1.89
CA GLY A 163 1.48 9.18 2.01
C GLY A 163 1.95 9.96 3.23
N ALA A 164 1.00 10.55 3.96
CA ALA A 164 1.30 11.39 5.11
C ALA A 164 0.25 11.29 6.21
N PRO A 165 0.62 11.33 7.50
CA PRO A 165 -0.33 11.48 8.59
C PRO A 165 -1.11 12.80 8.50
N HIS A 166 -2.40 12.75 8.82
CA HIS A 166 -3.28 13.91 8.88
C HIS A 166 -3.10 14.64 10.22
N GLY A 167 -2.09 15.51 10.28
CA GLY A 167 -1.87 16.40 11.42
C GLY A 167 -1.39 15.68 12.69
N SER A 168 -0.10 15.39 12.78
CA SER A 168 0.61 15.40 14.06
C SER A 168 2.11 15.57 13.78
N MET A 169 2.74 16.41 14.58
CA MET A 169 4.13 16.85 14.45
C MET A 169 5.08 15.67 14.25
N ASN A 170 5.96 15.83 13.26
CA ASN A 170 7.00 14.89 12.89
C ASN A 170 7.99 14.71 14.06
N MET A 171 7.80 13.68 14.89
CA MET A 171 8.77 13.26 15.92
C MET A 171 9.75 12.21 15.39
N LYS A 172 10.23 12.38 14.15
CA LYS A 172 11.35 11.60 13.62
C LYS A 172 12.57 12.43 13.19
N GLU A 173 12.59 13.71 13.50
CA GLU A 173 13.75 14.59 13.27
C GLU A 173 14.67 14.72 14.50
N LEU A 174 14.90 13.64 15.26
CA LEU A 174 15.95 13.62 16.30
C LEU A 174 16.65 12.25 16.35
N LYS A 175 17.33 11.90 15.25
CA LYS A 175 18.54 11.04 15.34
C LYS A 175 19.73 11.79 14.73
N LYS A 176 20.25 12.76 15.49
CA LYS A 176 21.68 13.06 15.45
C LYS A 176 22.18 13.04 16.89
N VAL A 177 22.50 11.82 17.32
CA VAL A 177 23.20 11.54 18.58
C VAL A 177 24.66 12.00 18.42
N GLY A 178 25.17 12.70 19.44
CA GLY A 178 26.59 12.80 19.84
C GLY A 178 27.60 13.19 18.78
#